data_AF-Q64HC9-F1
#
_entry.id   AF-Q64HC9-F1
#
_cell.length_a   1.000
_cell.length_b   1.000
_cell.length_c   1.000
_cell.angle_alpha   90.00
_cell.angle_beta   90.00
_cell.angle_gamma   90.00
#
_symmetry.space_group_name_H-M   'P 1'
#
loop_
_entity.id
_entity.type
_entity.pdbx_description
1 polymer ?
#
loop_
_entity_poly.entity_id
_entity_poly.type
_entity_poly.pdbx_seq_one_letter_code
_entity_poly.pdbx_strand_id
1 'polypeptide(L)'
;MLPFILFSTLLSPILTESEKQQWFCNSSDAIISYSYCDHLKFPISISSEPCVRLRGTNGFVHVEFIPKLPKRKEVLCHGHDDDYSFCRALKGETVNTSIPFSFEGILFPKGHYRCVAEAIAGDTEEKLFCLNFTIIHRRDVN
;
A
#
# COMPACT_ATOMS: atom_id res chain seq x y z
N MET A 1 8.03 44.03 46.69
CA MET A 1 7.46 44.25 45.34
C MET A 1 8.44 43.64 44.35
N LEU A 2 8.09 42.90 43.30
CA LEU A 2 6.89 42.13 42.90
C LEU A 2 7.43 41.17 41.80
N PRO A 3 7.04 39.89 41.68
CA PRO A 3 7.86 38.91 40.95
C PRO A 3 7.77 39.02 39.42
N PHE A 4 8.92 38.94 38.75
CA PHE A 4 9.02 38.68 37.31
C PHE A 4 9.03 37.16 37.07
N ILE A 5 7.88 36.58 36.67
CA ILE A 5 7.84 35.25 36.05
C ILE A 5 6.72 35.19 35.00
N LEU A 6 6.93 34.35 33.99
CA LEU A 6 5.92 33.79 33.06
C LEU A 6 5.12 34.79 32.20
N PHE A 7 5.53 34.93 30.93
CA PHE A 7 4.68 34.55 29.80
C PHE A 7 5.49 34.46 28.49
N SER A 8 5.60 33.26 27.88
CA SER A 8 5.84 32.96 26.44
C SER A 8 6.48 31.58 26.21
N THR A 9 5.84 30.49 26.66
CA THR A 9 6.25 29.10 26.34
C THR A 9 5.06 28.21 26.00
N LEU A 10 4.15 28.72 25.15
CA LEU A 10 3.00 27.97 24.61
C LEU A 10 2.86 28.18 23.10
N LEU A 11 3.98 28.04 22.38
CA LEU A 11 3.96 27.72 20.96
C LEU A 11 4.80 26.46 20.74
N SER A 12 4.27 25.32 21.16
CA SER A 12 4.82 24.02 20.81
C SER A 12 4.89 23.92 19.28
N PRO A 13 6.06 23.67 18.67
CA PRO A 13 6.10 23.38 17.25
C PRO A 13 5.29 22.09 17.05
N ILE A 14 4.17 22.20 16.33
CA ILE A 14 3.48 21.02 15.81
C ILE A 14 4.41 20.45 14.74
N LEU A 15 5.28 19.54 15.18
CA LEU A 15 6.13 18.76 14.30
C LEU A 15 5.20 17.78 13.57
N THR A 16 4.64 18.22 12.45
CA THR A 16 3.83 17.37 11.58
C THR A 16 4.68 16.16 11.19
N GLU A 17 4.35 14.99 11.76
CA GLU A 17 5.04 13.75 11.47
C GLU A 17 4.85 13.46 9.98
N SER A 18 5.89 13.71 9.18
CA SER A 18 5.83 13.48 7.73
C SER A 18 5.46 12.03 7.49
N GLU A 19 4.41 11.79 6.67
CA GLU A 19 4.02 10.45 6.25
C GLU A 19 5.25 9.67 5.80
N LYS A 20 5.59 8.62 6.55
CA LYS A 20 6.78 7.83 6.26
C LYS A 20 6.48 6.93 5.07
N GLN A 21 6.94 7.35 3.89
CA GLN A 21 6.89 6.56 2.67
C GLN A 21 7.54 5.20 2.91
N GLN A 22 6.73 4.14 2.90
CA GLN A 22 7.12 2.83 3.44
C GLN A 22 7.91 2.00 2.42
N TRP A 23 7.63 2.18 1.13
CA TRP A 23 8.31 1.51 0.03
C TRP A 23 8.34 2.40 -1.23
N PHE A 24 9.31 2.11 -2.10
CA PHE A 24 9.56 2.80 -3.36
C PHE A 24 10.23 1.85 -4.35
N CYS A 25 9.80 1.86 -5.61
CA CYS A 25 10.54 1.25 -6.70
C CYS A 25 10.53 2.15 -7.96
N ASN A 26 11.56 1.97 -8.78
CA ASN A 26 11.83 2.76 -9.98
C ASN A 26 12.05 1.78 -11.16
N SER A 27 11.19 1.86 -12.18
CA SER A 27 11.31 1.07 -13.41
C SER A 27 11.63 1.99 -14.60
N SER A 28 11.70 1.46 -15.82
CA SER A 28 12.08 2.28 -16.99
C SER A 28 11.00 3.26 -17.46
N ASP A 29 9.73 3.07 -17.10
CA ASP A 29 8.63 3.98 -17.47
C ASP A 29 7.84 4.52 -16.25
N ALA A 30 7.89 3.86 -15.09
CA ALA A 30 7.13 4.22 -13.90
C ALA A 30 8.02 4.49 -12.66
N ILE A 31 7.49 5.27 -11.72
CA ILE A 31 7.93 5.30 -10.32
C ILE A 31 6.71 4.90 -9.48
N ILE A 32 6.90 4.00 -8.53
CA ILE A 32 5.81 3.50 -7.67
C ILE A 32 6.25 3.59 -6.22
N SER A 33 5.35 4.06 -5.36
CA SER A 33 5.53 4.09 -3.91
C SER A 33 4.19 3.94 -3.20
N TYR A 34 4.22 3.67 -1.89
CA TYR A 34 3.04 3.78 -1.05
C TYR A 34 3.35 4.35 0.34
N SER A 35 2.34 5.00 0.92
CA SER A 35 2.22 5.24 2.36
C SER A 35 1.06 4.42 2.94
N TYR A 36 0.99 4.34 4.26
CA TYR A 36 -0.23 3.93 4.96
C TYR A 36 -1.23 5.09 4.97
N CYS A 37 -2.52 4.82 4.81
CA CYS A 37 -3.54 5.84 5.05
C CYS A 37 -3.60 6.21 6.54
N ASP A 38 -3.74 7.50 6.86
CA ASP A 38 -3.59 8.10 8.20
C ASP A 38 -4.25 7.34 9.36
N HIS A 39 -5.41 6.72 9.10
CA HIS A 39 -6.26 6.13 10.12
C HIS A 39 -6.00 4.64 10.39
N LEU A 40 -5.15 3.96 9.61
CA LEU A 40 -4.99 2.50 9.62
C LEU A 40 -3.50 2.08 9.49
N LYS A 41 -2.71 2.31 10.55
CA LYS A 41 -1.30 1.91 10.65
C LYS A 41 -1.12 0.47 11.18
N PHE A 42 -1.45 -0.52 10.35
CA PHE A 42 -1.07 -1.93 10.58
C PHE A 42 0.21 -2.27 9.80
N PRO A 43 1.12 -3.13 10.31
CA PRO A 43 2.35 -3.46 9.59
C PRO A 43 2.05 -4.29 8.33
N ILE A 44 2.31 -3.72 7.15
CA ILE A 44 2.38 -4.48 5.90
C ILE A 44 3.62 -4.08 5.07
N SER A 45 4.34 -5.11 4.63
CA SER A 45 5.35 -5.00 3.58
C SER A 45 4.77 -5.53 2.26
N ILE A 46 4.75 -4.69 1.23
CA ILE A 46 4.58 -5.11 -0.17
C ILE A 46 5.82 -4.70 -0.95
N SER A 47 6.36 -5.61 -1.75
CA SER A 47 7.35 -5.29 -2.78
C SER A 47 7.07 -6.08 -4.06
N SER A 48 7.56 -5.60 -5.19
CA SER A 48 7.47 -6.28 -6.48
C SER A 48 8.86 -6.52 -7.07
N GLU A 49 9.16 -7.76 -7.47
CA GLU A 49 10.37 -8.12 -8.18
C GLU A 49 10.03 -8.72 -9.57
N PRO A 50 10.45 -8.07 -10.69
CA PRO A 50 11.05 -6.74 -10.78
C PRO A 50 10.04 -5.61 -10.48
N CYS A 51 10.54 -4.37 -10.35
CA CYS A 51 9.70 -3.19 -10.24
C CYS A 51 8.79 -3.02 -11.48
N VAL A 52 7.49 -2.80 -11.25
CA VAL A 52 6.48 -2.75 -12.31
C VAL A 52 6.74 -1.66 -13.34
N ARG A 53 6.69 -2.07 -14.60
CA ARG A 53 6.67 -1.25 -15.81
C ARG A 53 5.25 -1.19 -16.37
N LEU A 54 4.75 0.01 -16.65
CA LEU A 54 3.38 0.23 -17.12
C LEU A 54 3.15 -0.15 -18.59
N ARG A 55 4.21 -0.34 -19.41
CA ARG A 55 4.06 -1.01 -20.72
C ARG A 55 3.73 -2.51 -20.59
N GLY A 56 4.00 -3.13 -19.45
CA GLY A 56 3.77 -4.55 -19.16
C GLY A 56 4.89 -5.16 -18.31
N THR A 57 4.56 -6.10 -17.43
CA THR A 57 5.50 -6.74 -16.49
C THR A 57 5.08 -8.17 -16.18
N ASN A 58 6.06 -9.07 -16.10
CA ASN A 58 5.95 -10.38 -15.48
C ASN A 58 6.87 -10.40 -14.25
N GLY A 59 6.40 -10.94 -13.12
CA GLY A 59 7.17 -10.94 -11.88
C GLY A 59 6.43 -11.55 -10.68
N PHE A 60 6.94 -11.27 -9.49
CA PHE A 60 6.33 -11.65 -8.23
C PHE A 60 6.04 -10.42 -7.36
N VAL A 61 4.93 -10.45 -6.64
CA VAL A 61 4.66 -9.52 -5.53
C VAL A 61 4.89 -10.27 -4.23
N HIS A 62 5.82 -9.81 -3.41
CA HIS A 62 6.03 -10.32 -2.05
C HIS A 62 5.12 -9.55 -1.10
N VAL A 63 4.37 -10.25 -0.26
CA VAL A 63 3.34 -9.65 0.59
C VAL A 63 3.38 -10.26 1.99
N GLU A 64 3.48 -9.39 3.01
CA GLU A 64 3.57 -9.75 4.44
C GLU A 64 2.66 -8.84 5.28
N PHE A 65 1.60 -9.39 5.91
CA PHE A 65 0.51 -8.60 6.54
C PHE A 65 -0.44 -9.41 7.47
N ILE A 66 -1.45 -8.73 8.06
CA ILE A 66 -2.44 -9.30 9.01
C ILE A 66 -3.92 -8.89 8.65
N PRO A 67 -4.81 -9.83 8.20
CA PRO A 67 -5.95 -9.64 7.24
C PRO A 67 -7.29 -9.01 7.72
N LYS A 68 -8.11 -8.47 6.75
CA LYS A 68 -9.46 -7.81 6.84
C LYS A 68 -9.91 -7.07 5.53
N LEU A 69 -11.15 -6.57 5.34
CA LEU A 69 -11.68 -5.90 4.11
C LEU A 69 -11.57 -4.34 4.05
N PRO A 70 -12.67 -3.54 4.12
CA PRO A 70 -13.16 -2.66 3.03
C PRO A 70 -12.31 -1.47 2.60
N LYS A 71 -12.37 -0.98 1.34
CA LYS A 71 -12.85 -1.53 0.03
C LYS A 71 -12.04 -0.83 -1.10
N ARG A 72 -11.71 -1.38 -2.27
CA ARG A 72 -12.48 -2.09 -3.33
C ARG A 72 -12.88 -3.54 -3.02
N LYS A 73 -13.62 -4.18 -3.93
CA LYS A 73 -13.98 -5.61 -3.86
C LYS A 73 -13.72 -6.38 -5.16
N GLU A 74 -12.43 -6.56 -5.47
CA GLU A 74 -12.02 -7.78 -6.19
C GLU A 74 -11.92 -8.89 -5.13
N VAL A 75 -12.43 -10.08 -5.46
CA VAL A 75 -12.44 -11.22 -4.55
C VAL A 75 -11.23 -12.10 -4.88
N LEU A 76 -10.29 -12.22 -3.94
CA LEU A 76 -9.12 -13.10 -4.06
C LEU A 76 -9.36 -14.48 -3.41
N CYS A 77 -10.38 -14.57 -2.54
CA CYS A 77 -10.74 -15.78 -1.81
C CYS A 77 -12.27 -15.91 -1.78
N HIS A 78 -12.78 -16.98 -2.38
CA HIS A 78 -14.19 -17.34 -2.49
C HIS A 78 -14.63 -18.27 -1.33
N GLY A 79 -13.68 -18.89 -0.62
CA GLY A 79 -13.94 -19.71 0.58
C GLY A 79 -14.02 -21.22 0.33
N HIS A 80 -13.82 -21.68 -0.91
CA HIS A 80 -13.69 -23.09 -1.27
C HIS A 80 -12.82 -23.20 -2.53
N ASP A 81 -11.81 -24.07 -2.48
CA ASP A 81 -10.90 -24.40 -3.58
C ASP A 81 -10.23 -23.19 -4.25
N ASP A 82 -9.88 -22.20 -3.42
CA ASP A 82 -9.16 -20.99 -3.81
C ASP A 82 -7.73 -21.26 -4.33
N ASP A 83 -7.35 -20.56 -5.39
CA ASP A 83 -6.02 -20.64 -6.05
C ASP A 83 -4.85 -20.25 -5.12
N TYR A 84 -5.11 -19.41 -4.12
CA TYR A 84 -4.07 -18.83 -3.27
C TYR A 84 -4.00 -19.47 -1.88
N SER A 85 -2.81 -19.92 -1.48
CA SER A 85 -2.55 -20.52 -0.17
C SER A 85 -2.92 -19.62 1.02
N PHE A 86 -2.79 -18.29 0.87
CA PHE A 86 -3.13 -17.33 1.92
C PHE A 86 -4.63 -17.26 2.24
N CYS A 87 -5.51 -17.76 1.37
CA CYS A 87 -6.95 -17.83 1.62
C CYS A 87 -7.32 -18.80 2.78
N ARG A 88 -6.36 -19.59 3.25
CA ARG A 88 -6.52 -20.53 4.38
C ARG A 88 -5.92 -20.00 5.70
N ALA A 89 -5.28 -18.83 5.69
CA ALA A 89 -4.60 -18.28 6.85
C ALA A 89 -5.58 -17.77 7.91
N LEU A 90 -5.31 -18.07 9.18
CA LEU A 90 -6.16 -17.72 10.31
C LEU A 90 -5.73 -16.39 10.96
N LYS A 91 -6.66 -15.79 11.71
CA LYS A 91 -6.45 -14.52 12.43
C LYS A 91 -5.30 -14.64 13.45
N GLY A 92 -4.16 -14.02 13.12
CA GLY A 92 -2.95 -14.02 13.93
C GLY A 92 -1.81 -14.88 13.39
N GLU A 93 -2.03 -15.60 12.29
CA GLU A 93 -0.95 -16.27 11.54
C GLU A 93 -0.21 -15.27 10.64
N THR A 94 1.11 -15.45 10.51
CA THR A 94 1.94 -14.64 9.61
C THR A 94 1.78 -15.13 8.17
N VAL A 95 1.13 -14.33 7.32
CA VAL A 95 1.15 -14.55 5.87
C VAL A 95 2.50 -14.04 5.34
N ASN A 96 3.31 -14.93 4.77
CA ASN A 96 4.48 -14.59 3.97
C ASN A 96 4.42 -15.42 2.69
N THR A 97 4.25 -14.77 1.54
CA THR A 97 4.05 -15.42 0.25
C THR A 97 4.47 -14.54 -0.92
N SER A 98 4.70 -15.18 -2.08
CA SER A 98 5.11 -14.53 -3.33
C SER A 98 4.06 -14.82 -4.41
N ILE A 99 3.29 -13.81 -4.79
CA ILE A 99 2.19 -13.91 -5.73
C ILE A 99 2.71 -13.65 -7.15
N PRO A 100 2.66 -14.61 -8.08
CA PRO A 100 3.03 -14.37 -9.47
C PRO A 100 2.03 -13.42 -10.12
N PHE A 101 2.52 -12.47 -10.92
CA PHE A 101 1.67 -11.55 -11.69
C PHE A 101 2.19 -11.33 -13.10
N SER A 102 1.26 -11.06 -14.02
CA SER A 102 1.52 -10.71 -15.41
C SER A 102 0.47 -9.71 -15.89
N PHE A 103 0.90 -8.69 -16.62
CA PHE A 103 0.00 -7.87 -17.45
C PHE A 103 0.75 -7.26 -18.64
N GLU A 104 0.02 -7.06 -19.74
CA GLU A 104 0.49 -6.43 -20.98
C GLU A 104 -0.69 -5.72 -21.68
N GLY A 105 -0.43 -4.89 -22.69
CA GLY A 105 -1.45 -4.36 -23.60
C GLY A 105 -2.27 -3.16 -23.08
N ILE A 106 -2.20 -2.82 -21.80
CA ILE A 106 -2.93 -1.67 -21.23
C ILE A 106 -2.18 -0.36 -21.52
N LEU A 107 -2.80 0.55 -22.27
CA LEU A 107 -2.21 1.84 -22.64
C LEU A 107 -2.45 2.91 -21.56
N PHE A 108 -1.59 2.96 -20.54
CA PHE A 108 -1.63 4.04 -19.54
C PHE A 108 -1.20 5.41 -20.14
N PRO A 109 -2.00 6.49 -19.95
CA PRO A 109 -1.57 7.87 -20.23
C PRO A 109 -0.32 8.29 -19.44
N LYS A 110 0.38 9.36 -19.85
CA LYS A 110 1.35 10.03 -18.96
C LYS A 110 0.61 10.63 -17.76
N GLY A 111 1.23 10.65 -16.57
CA GLY A 111 0.68 11.38 -15.43
C GLY A 111 0.97 10.78 -14.06
N HIS A 112 0.35 11.37 -13.04
CA HIS A 112 0.42 10.98 -11.64
C HIS A 112 -0.90 10.32 -11.23
N TYR A 113 -0.87 9.01 -10.97
CA TYR A 113 -2.01 8.24 -10.51
C TYR A 113 -1.94 8.04 -9.00
N ARG A 114 -3.10 8.04 -8.35
CA ARG A 114 -3.26 7.63 -6.95
C ARG A 114 -4.22 6.45 -6.90
N CYS A 115 -3.83 5.36 -6.25
CA CYS A 115 -4.65 4.17 -6.05
C CYS A 115 -4.70 3.85 -4.55
N VAL A 116 -5.90 3.82 -3.96
CA VAL A 116 -6.09 3.45 -2.56
C VAL A 116 -6.58 2.01 -2.50
N ALA A 117 -5.87 1.16 -1.76
CA ALA A 117 -6.15 -0.27 -1.65
C ALA A 117 -6.33 -0.70 -0.18
N GLU A 118 -7.51 -1.25 0.12
CA GLU A 118 -7.92 -1.77 1.44
C GLU A 118 -8.86 -3.01 1.22
N ALA A 119 -8.32 -4.25 1.34
CA ALA A 119 -9.01 -5.57 1.14
C ALA A 119 -8.10 -6.79 1.55
N ILE A 120 -8.53 -8.00 1.99
CA ILE A 120 -9.87 -8.63 2.15
C ILE A 120 -10.09 -9.50 3.43
N ALA A 121 -11.29 -9.41 4.08
CA ALA A 121 -11.98 -10.47 4.87
C ALA A 121 -13.51 -10.29 4.83
N GLY A 122 -14.22 -11.23 4.20
CA GLY A 122 -15.64 -11.08 3.83
C GLY A 122 -16.67 -11.57 4.84
N ASP A 123 -16.25 -12.15 5.96
CA ASP A 123 -17.11 -12.68 7.04
C ASP A 123 -17.53 -11.60 8.05
N THR A 124 -16.64 -10.62 8.27
CA THR A 124 -16.71 -9.60 9.31
C THR A 124 -16.75 -8.18 8.76
N GLU A 125 -16.33 -7.95 7.51
CA GLU A 125 -16.31 -6.65 6.81
C GLU A 125 -15.57 -5.52 7.58
N GLU A 126 -14.65 -5.85 8.49
CA GLU A 126 -13.73 -4.92 9.19
C GLU A 126 -12.51 -4.55 8.30
N LYS A 127 -11.63 -3.57 8.65
CA LYS A 127 -10.47 -3.12 7.82
C LYS A 127 -9.08 -3.62 8.30
N LEU A 128 -8.12 -3.82 7.37
CA LEU A 128 -6.81 -4.50 7.59
C LEU A 128 -5.56 -3.64 7.44
N PHE A 129 -5.51 -2.92 6.34
CA PHE A 129 -4.51 -1.96 5.93
C PHE A 129 -5.26 -1.05 5.00
N CYS A 130 -4.73 0.15 4.82
CA CYS A 130 -5.08 0.99 3.70
C CYS A 130 -3.76 1.49 3.14
N LEU A 131 -3.46 1.13 1.89
CA LEU A 131 -2.26 1.54 1.19
C LEU A 131 -2.61 2.61 0.17
N ASN A 132 -1.94 3.75 0.29
CA ASN A 132 -2.09 4.89 -0.59
C ASN A 132 -0.94 4.84 -1.62
N PHE A 133 -1.16 4.13 -2.72
CA PHE A 133 -0.18 4.02 -3.80
C PHE A 133 -0.14 5.28 -4.65
N THR A 134 1.07 5.78 -4.88
CA THR A 134 1.39 6.82 -5.86
C THR A 134 2.15 6.18 -7.00
N ILE A 135 1.67 6.39 -8.23
CA ILE A 135 2.28 5.84 -9.45
C ILE A 135 2.50 6.98 -10.44
N ILE A 136 3.76 7.29 -10.76
CA ILE A 136 4.14 8.34 -11.70
C ILE A 136 4.59 7.69 -13.01
N HIS A 137 3.75 7.76 -14.04
CA HIS A 137 4.08 7.29 -15.38
C HIS A 137 4.85 8.38 -16.13
N ARG A 138 6.18 8.27 -16.14
CA ARG A 138 7.09 9.22 -16.81
C ARG A 138 6.97 9.13 -18.34
N ARG A 139 6.92 7.89 -18.84
CA ARG A 139 6.74 7.49 -20.25
C ARG A 139 7.29 8.50 -21.25
N ASP A 140 8.59 8.53 -21.49
CA ASP A 140 9.05 9.23 -22.70
C ASP A 140 8.55 8.53 -23.96
N VAL A 141 8.22 9.36 -24.95
CA VAL A 141 7.62 8.96 -26.22
C VAL A 141 8.69 9.12 -27.29
N ASN A 142 9.49 8.07 -27.41
CA ASN A 142 9.94 7.54 -28.68
C ASN A 142 9.09 6.29 -28.97
#